data_AF-A0A836TMW4-F1
#
_entry.id   AF-A0A836TMW4-F1
#
_cell.length_a   1.000
_cell.length_b   1.000
_cell.length_c   1.000
_cell.angle_alpha   90.00
_cell.angle_beta   90.00
_cell.angle_gamma   90.00
#
_symmetry.space_group_name_H-M   'P 1'
#
loop_
_entity.id
_entity.type
_entity.pdbx_description
1 polymer ?
#
loop_
_entity_poly.entity_id
_entity_poly.type
_entity_poly.pdbx_seq_one_letter_code
_entity_poly.pdbx_strand_id
1 'polypeptide(L)'
;MKSLIIALVLVLTSSSTFAIDSKGNYAVWGLGKKSCFGYTQAIAGGDIENFKHYIKGFLTAYNMFTEKTYSIARKMNINEIAESLEDYCAENPMSGFETALLNFTFDRYDSRLKRSGNSVGR
;
A
#
# COMPACT_ATOMS: atom_id res chain seq x y z
N MET A 1 12.00 -12.44 -43.51
CA MET A 1 11.08 -11.31 -43.18
C MET A 1 9.86 -11.78 -42.38
N LYS A 2 9.07 -12.77 -42.83
CA LYS A 2 7.91 -13.29 -42.08
C LYS A 2 8.24 -13.74 -40.64
N SER A 3 9.34 -14.49 -40.43
CA SER A 3 9.74 -14.89 -39.08
C SER A 3 10.19 -13.73 -38.17
N LEU A 4 10.67 -12.63 -38.75
CA LEU A 4 11.03 -11.42 -37.99
C LEU A 4 9.77 -10.67 -37.52
N ILE A 5 8.74 -10.63 -38.36
CA ILE A 5 7.44 -10.02 -38.03
C ILE A 5 6.76 -10.82 -36.92
N ILE A 6 6.80 -12.16 -36.98
CA ILE A 6 6.22 -13.02 -35.94
C ILE A 6 6.93 -12.82 -34.59
N ALA A 7 8.27 -12.74 -34.60
CA ALA A 7 9.03 -12.46 -33.38
C ALA A 7 8.71 -11.08 -32.78
N LEU A 8 8.53 -10.05 -33.62
CA LEU A 8 8.18 -8.70 -33.19
C LEU A 8 6.77 -8.62 -32.58
N VAL A 9 5.80 -9.34 -33.15
CA VAL A 9 4.42 -9.41 -32.64
C VAL A 9 4.36 -10.08 -31.26
N LEU A 10 5.17 -11.11 -30.99
CA LEU A 10 5.18 -11.76 -29.68
C LEU A 10 5.67 -10.82 -28.55
N VAL A 11 6.68 -9.98 -28.82
CA VAL A 11 7.24 -9.06 -27.81
C VAL A 11 6.26 -7.95 -27.43
N LEU A 12 5.36 -7.57 -28.34
CA LEU A 12 4.36 -6.51 -28.13
C LEU A 12 3.19 -6.93 -27.23
N THR A 13 3.07 -8.21 -26.85
CA THR A 13 1.96 -8.73 -26.02
C THR A 13 2.28 -8.85 -24.53
N SER A 14 3.14 -7.97 -24.01
CA SER A 14 3.49 -7.92 -22.58
C SER A 14 2.26 -7.53 -21.76
N SER A 15 1.47 -8.53 -21.36
CA SER A 15 0.28 -8.36 -20.54
C SER A 15 0.71 -8.04 -19.11
N SER A 16 0.13 -7.00 -18.51
CA SER A 16 0.31 -6.71 -17.09
C SER A 16 -0.18 -7.91 -16.28
N THR A 17 0.74 -8.59 -15.59
CA THR A 17 0.39 -9.68 -14.69
C THR A 17 -0.13 -9.08 -13.39
N PHE A 18 -1.43 -9.13 -13.16
CA PHE A 18 -2.00 -8.76 -11.87
C PHE A 18 -1.78 -9.89 -10.86
N ALA A 19 -1.33 -9.56 -9.65
CA ALA A 19 -1.09 -10.52 -8.56
C ALA A 19 -2.36 -10.93 -7.80
N ILE A 20 -3.52 -10.36 -8.15
CA ILE A 20 -4.84 -10.69 -7.58
C ILE A 20 -5.42 -11.93 -8.27
N ASP A 21 -6.37 -12.61 -7.61
CA ASP A 21 -7.03 -13.77 -8.20
C ASP A 21 -7.91 -13.39 -9.42
N SER A 22 -8.46 -14.39 -10.11
CA SER A 22 -9.30 -14.19 -11.30
C SER A 22 -10.60 -13.42 -11.07
N LYS A 23 -10.96 -13.15 -9.81
CA LYS A 23 -12.14 -12.40 -9.39
C LYS A 23 -11.78 -11.06 -8.74
N GLY A 24 -10.49 -10.70 -8.72
CA GLY A 24 -10.00 -9.48 -8.08
C GLY A 24 -9.80 -9.57 -6.57
N ASN A 25 -9.88 -10.76 -5.97
CA ASN A 25 -9.62 -10.93 -4.54
C ASN A 25 -8.13 -11.18 -4.28
N TYR A 26 -7.74 -10.86 -3.05
CA TYR A 26 -6.45 -11.20 -2.49
C TYR A 26 -6.59 -11.50 -1.00
N ALA A 27 -5.70 -12.33 -0.47
CA ALA A 27 -5.73 -12.69 0.94
C ALA A 27 -5.09 -11.58 1.78
N VAL A 28 -5.86 -11.06 2.74
CA VAL A 28 -5.38 -10.13 3.76
C VAL A 28 -5.00 -10.94 5.00
N TRP A 29 -3.84 -10.65 5.58
CA TRP A 29 -3.31 -11.38 6.73
C TRP A 29 -3.11 -10.45 7.92
N GLY A 30 -3.14 -11.00 9.13
CA GLY A 30 -2.87 -10.25 10.36
C GLY A 30 -3.85 -9.10 10.60
N LEU A 31 -3.30 -7.95 11.02
CA LEU A 31 -4.10 -6.78 11.42
C LEU A 31 -4.80 -6.08 10.27
N GLY A 32 -4.38 -6.30 9.02
CA GLY A 32 -5.11 -5.80 7.87
C GLY A 32 -6.56 -6.26 7.84
N LYS A 33 -6.85 -7.49 8.31
CA LYS A 33 -8.22 -8.03 8.34
C LYS A 33 -9.13 -7.37 9.37
N LYS A 34 -8.58 -6.57 10.30
CA LYS A 34 -9.38 -5.85 11.29
C LYS A 34 -10.14 -4.73 10.59
N SER A 35 -11.29 -4.37 11.13
CA SER A 35 -11.99 -3.18 10.65
C SER A 35 -11.28 -1.90 11.09
N CYS A 36 -11.58 -0.81 10.39
CA CYS A 36 -11.21 0.54 10.80
C CYS A 36 -11.69 0.86 12.22
N PHE A 37 -12.89 0.42 12.62
CA PHE A 37 -13.34 0.51 14.00
C PHE A 37 -12.44 -0.23 15.00
N GLY A 38 -11.91 -1.40 14.60
CA GLY A 38 -10.93 -2.12 15.41
C GLY A 38 -9.61 -1.37 15.56
N TYR A 39 -9.18 -0.65 14.51
CA TYR A 39 -8.00 0.20 14.54
C TYR A 39 -8.20 1.41 15.46
N THR A 40 -9.29 2.17 15.32
CA THR A 40 -9.56 3.34 16.16
C THR A 40 -9.72 2.98 17.64
N GLN A 41 -10.31 1.83 17.95
CA GLN A 41 -10.32 1.32 19.33
C GLN A 41 -8.93 0.99 19.86
N ALA A 42 -8.04 0.43 19.04
CA ALA A 42 -6.67 0.14 19.45
C ALA A 42 -5.89 1.43 19.76
N ILE A 43 -6.14 2.50 19.01
CA ILE A 43 -5.58 3.84 19.31
C ILE A 43 -6.09 4.34 20.66
N ALA A 44 -7.41 4.37 20.85
CA ALA A 44 -8.04 4.84 22.08
C ALA A 44 -7.59 4.04 23.32
N GLY A 45 -7.32 2.74 23.15
CA GLY A 45 -6.81 1.86 24.20
C GLY A 45 -5.28 1.89 24.39
N GLY A 46 -4.53 2.63 23.58
CA GLY A 46 -3.07 2.71 23.65
C GLY A 46 -2.31 1.48 23.12
N ASP A 47 -2.98 0.57 22.40
CA ASP A 47 -2.39 -0.67 21.83
C ASP A 47 -2.18 -0.56 20.31
N ILE A 48 -1.55 0.54 19.88
CA ILE A 48 -1.34 0.84 18.46
C ILE A 48 -0.08 0.19 17.88
N GLU A 49 0.87 -0.26 18.71
CA GLU A 49 2.21 -0.66 18.24
C GLU A 49 2.17 -1.84 17.26
N ASN A 50 1.27 -2.80 17.48
CA ASN A 50 1.04 -3.90 16.56
C ASN A 50 0.56 -3.38 15.18
N PHE A 51 -0.35 -2.41 15.16
CA PHE A 51 -0.80 -1.77 13.92
C PHE A 51 0.34 -0.99 13.26
N LYS A 52 1.17 -0.26 14.02
CA LYS A 52 2.35 0.41 13.47
C LYS A 52 3.32 -0.56 12.80
N HIS A 53 3.55 -1.73 13.38
CA HIS A 53 4.35 -2.77 12.72
C HIS A 53 3.73 -3.26 11.43
N TYR A 54 2.41 -3.50 11.43
CA TYR A 54 1.70 -3.90 10.23
C TYR A 54 1.76 -2.83 9.12
N ILE A 55 1.55 -1.55 9.47
CA ILE A 55 1.66 -0.41 8.56
C ILE A 55 3.06 -0.37 7.94
N LYS A 56 4.12 -0.46 8.75
CA LYS A 56 5.52 -0.48 8.26
C LYS A 56 5.72 -1.61 7.25
N GLY A 57 5.32 -2.83 7.59
CA GLY A 57 5.44 -3.99 6.71
C GLY A 57 4.69 -3.81 5.38
N PHE A 58 3.45 -3.35 5.44
CA PHE A 58 2.63 -3.07 4.26
C PHE A 58 3.29 -2.03 3.35
N LEU A 59 3.71 -0.89 3.91
CA LEU A 59 4.33 0.19 3.13
C LEU A 59 5.69 -0.20 2.57
N THR A 60 6.49 -0.99 3.29
CA THR A 60 7.74 -1.55 2.77
C THR A 60 7.49 -2.43 1.55
N ALA A 61 6.52 -3.36 1.65
CA ALA A 61 6.15 -4.22 0.53
C ALA A 61 5.61 -3.39 -0.66
N TYR A 62 4.73 -2.42 -0.39
CA TYR A 62 4.19 -1.54 -1.42
C TYR A 62 5.30 -0.78 -2.15
N ASN A 63 6.26 -0.19 -1.42
CA ASN A 63 7.39 0.51 -2.02
C ASN A 63 8.23 -0.40 -2.91
N MET A 64 8.49 -1.64 -2.47
CA MET A 64 9.30 -2.62 -3.20
C MET A 64 8.65 -3.06 -4.52
N PHE A 65 7.33 -3.30 -4.52
CA PHE A 65 6.62 -3.83 -5.69
C PHE A 65 6.01 -2.75 -6.60
N THR A 66 6.08 -1.49 -6.21
CA THR A 66 5.55 -0.38 -7.02
C THR A 66 6.64 0.28 -7.84
N GLU A 67 6.44 0.36 -9.16
CA GLU A 67 7.43 0.92 -10.08
C GLU A 67 7.89 2.33 -9.67
N LYS A 68 9.22 2.54 -9.66
CA LYS A 68 9.87 3.82 -9.36
C LYS A 68 9.37 4.42 -8.03
N THR A 69 9.30 3.60 -6.99
CA THR A 69 8.82 4.04 -5.67
C THR A 69 9.89 3.80 -4.62
N TYR A 70 10.38 4.89 -4.04
CA TYR A 70 11.22 4.85 -2.86
C TYR A 70 10.38 4.95 -1.58
N SER A 71 9.43 5.88 -1.55
CA SER A 71 8.48 6.03 -0.44
C SER A 71 7.14 6.56 -0.91
N ILE A 72 6.10 5.73 -0.79
CA ILE A 72 4.70 6.08 -1.03
C ILE A 72 4.19 7.06 0.04
N ALA A 73 4.68 6.94 1.28
CA ALA A 73 4.36 7.84 2.38
C ALA A 73 5.16 9.16 2.34
N ARG A 74 5.91 9.42 1.26
CA ARG A 74 6.79 10.59 1.11
C ARG A 74 7.80 10.68 2.26
N LYS A 75 7.76 11.76 3.02
CA LYS A 75 8.64 12.02 4.19
C LYS A 75 7.95 11.77 5.53
N MET A 76 6.72 11.23 5.51
CA MET A 76 5.97 11.03 6.75
C MET A 76 6.66 9.99 7.65
N ASN A 77 6.64 10.25 8.94
CA ASN A 77 7.00 9.28 9.97
C ASN A 77 5.81 8.39 10.34
N ILE A 78 6.05 7.34 11.11
CA ILE A 78 5.01 6.35 11.44
C ILE A 78 3.81 6.93 12.20
N ASN A 79 4.01 7.96 13.03
CA ASN A 79 2.91 8.55 13.79
C ASN A 79 2.03 9.41 12.89
N GLU A 80 2.62 10.20 11.99
CA GLU A 80 1.86 10.97 10.98
C GLU A 80 1.07 10.05 10.04
N ILE A 81 1.63 8.88 9.70
CA ILE A 81 0.94 7.87 8.90
C ILE A 81 -0.22 7.27 9.69
N ALA A 82 0.00 6.92 10.96
CA ALA A 82 -1.03 6.35 11.83
C ALA A 82 -2.20 7.32 12.04
N GLU A 83 -1.92 8.60 12.25
CA GLU A 83 -2.92 9.67 12.36
C GLU A 83 -3.73 9.82 11.07
N SER A 84 -3.07 9.87 9.91
CA SER A 84 -3.78 9.94 8.62
C SER A 84 -4.67 8.72 8.36
N LEU A 85 -4.30 7.54 8.86
CA LEU A 85 -5.13 6.34 8.78
C LEU A 85 -6.27 6.36 9.79
N GLU A 86 -6.08 7.02 10.95
CA GLU A 86 -7.11 7.21 11.96
C GLU A 86 -8.23 8.09 11.42
N ASP A 87 -7.88 9.22 10.79
CA ASP A 87 -8.83 10.12 10.15
C ASP A 87 -9.72 9.39 9.14
N TYR A 88 -9.10 8.64 8.22
CA TYR A 88 -9.83 7.82 7.25
C TYR A 88 -10.75 6.81 7.95
N CYS A 89 -10.24 6.13 8.98
CA CYS A 89 -10.98 5.09 9.68
C CYS A 89 -12.11 5.61 10.58
N ALA A 90 -12.01 6.84 11.08
CA ALA A 90 -13.07 7.50 11.83
C ALA A 90 -14.30 7.75 10.94
N GLU A 91 -14.07 8.10 9.67
CA GLU A 91 -15.12 8.29 8.67
C GLU A 91 -15.65 6.97 8.08
N ASN A 92 -14.83 5.91 8.10
CA ASN A 92 -15.11 4.64 7.43
C ASN A 92 -15.03 3.43 8.39
N PRO A 93 -15.79 3.38 9.50
CA PRO A 93 -15.59 2.40 10.59
C PRO A 93 -15.78 0.93 10.16
N MET A 94 -16.62 0.69 9.15
CA MET A 94 -16.94 -0.66 8.65
C MET A 94 -15.95 -1.18 7.59
N SER A 95 -15.10 -0.31 7.05
CA SER A 95 -14.08 -0.70 6.08
C SER A 95 -13.01 -1.57 6.73
N GLY A 96 -12.40 -2.45 5.95
CA GLY A 96 -11.19 -3.15 6.38
C GLY A 96 -10.01 -2.20 6.53
N PHE A 97 -9.12 -2.47 7.48
CA PHE A 97 -7.93 -1.64 7.70
C PHE A 97 -6.96 -1.71 6.51
N GLU A 98 -6.94 -2.82 5.77
CA GLU A 98 -6.21 -2.90 4.50
C GLU A 98 -6.76 -1.92 3.45
N THR A 99 -8.07 -1.64 3.47
CA THR A 99 -8.71 -0.72 2.54
C THR A 99 -8.26 0.71 2.85
N ALA A 100 -8.14 1.08 4.14
CA ALA A 100 -7.56 2.36 4.55
C ALA A 100 -6.12 2.52 4.04
N LEU A 101 -5.30 1.47 4.18
CA LEU A 101 -3.92 1.45 3.67
C LEU A 101 -3.86 1.58 2.15
N LEU A 102 -4.73 0.90 1.40
CA LEU A 102 -4.80 1.04 -0.06
C LEU A 102 -5.16 2.46 -0.47
N ASN A 103 -6.21 3.05 0.12
CA ASN A 103 -6.59 4.43 -0.16
C ASN A 103 -5.46 5.40 0.17
N PHE A 104 -4.80 5.23 1.33
CA PHE A 104 -3.62 6.00 1.70
C PHE A 104 -2.54 5.97 0.62
N THR A 105 -2.30 4.81 -0.01
CA THR A 105 -1.32 4.67 -1.09
C THR A 105 -1.79 5.25 -2.42
N PHE A 106 -3.08 5.11 -2.77
CA PHE A 106 -3.63 5.66 -4.01
C PHE A 106 -3.60 7.18 -4.01
N ASP A 107 -4.02 7.82 -2.92
CA ASP A 107 -4.03 9.27 -2.76
C ASP A 107 -2.63 9.89 -2.91
N ARG A 108 -1.59 9.11 -2.60
CA ARG A 108 -0.20 9.55 -2.61
C ARG A 108 0.58 9.09 -3.83
N TYR A 109 0.00 8.25 -4.68
CA TYR A 109 0.73 7.59 -5.76
C TYR A 109 1.46 8.57 -6.67
N ASP A 110 0.78 9.61 -7.15
CA ASP A 110 1.39 10.58 -8.09
C ASP A 110 2.47 11.44 -7.43
N SER A 111 2.35 11.66 -6.12
CA SER A 111 3.23 12.53 -5.36
C SER A 111 4.31 11.78 -4.56
N ARG A 112 4.42 10.47 -4.76
CA ARG A 112 5.38 9.59 -4.08
C ARG A 112 6.83 9.97 -4.37
N LEU A 113 7.72 9.66 -3.44
CA LEU A 113 9.15 9.80 -3.68
C LEU A 113 9.64 8.65 -4.55
N LYS A 114 10.31 8.99 -5.66
CA LYS A 114 10.83 8.02 -6.64
C LYS A 114 12.31 7.68 -6.45
N ARG A 115 12.99 8.40 -5.54
CA ARG A 115 14.42 8.24 -5.23
C ARG A 115 14.66 8.53 -3.75
N SER A 116 15.73 7.97 -3.20
CA SER A 116 16.19 8.30 -1.85
C SER A 116 16.63 9.76 -1.79
N GLY A 117 16.26 10.46 -0.71
CA GLY A 117 16.82 11.76 -0.34
C GLY A 117 17.39 11.69 1.08
N ASN A 118 18.12 12.73 1.49
CA ASN A 118 18.84 12.78 2.79
C ASN A 118 17.95 12.75 4.06
N SER A 119 16.65 12.50 3.97
CA SER A 119 15.69 12.81 5.06
C SER A 119 14.56 11.80 5.26
N VAL A 120 14.62 10.58 4.72
CA VAL A 120 13.51 9.63 4.82
C VAL A 120 13.94 8.38 5.59
N GLY A 121 13.30 8.12 6.73
CA GLY A 121 13.32 6.82 7.41
C GLY A 121 14.55 6.49 8.24
N ARG A 122 15.12 7.48 8.96
CA ARG A 122 15.91 7.19 10.16
C ARG A 122 15.04 7.39 11.39
#